data_AF-A0A3D2PCC2-F1
#
_entry.id   AF-A0A3D2PCC2-F1
#
_cell.length_a   1.000
_cell.length_b   1.000
_cell.length_c   1.000
_cell.angle_alpha   90.00
_cell.angle_beta   90.00
_cell.angle_gamma   90.00
#
_symmetry.space_group_name_H-M   'P 1'
#
loop_
_entity.id
_entity.type
_entity.pdbx_description
1 polymer ?
#
loop_
_entity_poly.entity_id
_entity_poly.type
_entity_poly.pdbx_seq_one_letter_code
_entity_poly.pdbx_strand_id
1 'polypeptide(L)'
;MLRIFSRIFRGFGHIHSSVSKFWLATVFTVYWLDWLSRKNLELVSIVEGLKKEFFYLGLFCAVIFILAGMRSILTIRIGMKKEGENWIPPAMSPLKEKMEVLVVTFIFIFLFFGGRICWQLRTIPGTQTVKFFLLLIATWAIIVVFLPGLLLEYALFTYLPNIYRGDIKRYRRIYMGIIRIMHIVLLLILGAGTYWQYRIAFR
;
A
#
# COMPACT_ATOMS: atom_id res chain seq x y z
N MET A 1 14.14 -5.40 25.49
CA MET A 1 12.81 -4.76 25.38
C MET A 1 12.75 -3.63 24.33
N LEU A 2 13.69 -2.66 24.34
CA LEU A 2 13.79 -1.54 23.37
C LEU A 2 13.90 -1.93 21.88
N ARG A 3 14.72 -2.95 21.56
CA ARG A 3 14.90 -3.45 20.19
C ARG A 3 13.64 -4.10 19.60
N ILE A 4 12.75 -4.62 20.44
CA ILE A 4 11.54 -5.33 20.02
C ILE A 4 10.45 -4.31 19.67
N PHE A 5 10.31 -3.28 20.50
CA PHE A 5 9.36 -2.19 20.29
C PHE A 5 9.65 -1.43 18.98
N SER A 6 10.92 -1.14 18.66
CA SER A 6 11.26 -0.49 17.39
C SER A 6 11.09 -1.40 16.15
N ARG A 7 11.08 -2.73 16.31
CA ARG A 7 10.84 -3.69 15.21
C ARG A 7 9.34 -3.85 14.89
N ILE A 8 8.47 -3.86 15.91
CA ILE A 8 6.99 -3.83 15.74
C ILE A 8 6.58 -2.60 14.95
N PHE A 9 7.16 -1.46 15.31
CA PHE A 9 6.79 -0.17 14.76
C PHE A 9 7.29 0.06 13.33
N ARG A 10 8.46 -0.47 12.98
CA ARG A 10 8.94 -0.40 11.58
C ARG A 10 8.12 -1.28 10.64
N GLY A 11 7.64 -2.44 11.07
CA GLY A 11 6.74 -3.28 10.26
C GLY A 11 5.36 -2.66 10.01
N PHE A 12 4.81 -1.89 10.96
CA PHE A 12 3.50 -1.25 10.81
C PHE A 12 3.54 -0.04 9.86
N GLY A 13 4.59 0.78 9.91
CA GLY A 13 4.81 1.84 8.92
C GLY A 13 5.07 1.31 7.50
N HIS A 14 5.69 0.15 7.38
CA HIS A 14 6.06 -0.52 6.12
C HIS A 14 4.85 -1.00 5.30
N ILE A 15 3.89 -1.68 5.93
CA ILE A 15 2.68 -2.16 5.24
C ILE A 15 1.78 -0.95 4.88
N HIS A 16 1.72 0.07 5.75
CA HIS A 16 0.99 1.32 5.47
C HIS A 16 1.54 2.08 4.27
N SER A 17 2.87 2.12 4.10
CA SER A 17 3.55 2.78 2.98
C SER A 17 3.17 2.16 1.63
N SER A 18 3.30 0.85 1.48
CA SER A 18 3.21 0.22 0.15
C SER A 18 1.77 0.07 -0.35
N VAL A 19 0.79 -0.20 0.52
CA VAL A 19 -0.60 -0.29 0.06
C VAL A 19 -1.21 1.08 -0.20
N SER A 20 -0.93 2.08 0.64
CA SER A 20 -1.41 3.44 0.38
C SER A 20 -0.86 3.98 -0.94
N LYS A 21 0.39 3.66 -1.23
CA LYS A 21 1.05 3.92 -2.51
C LYS A 21 0.36 3.23 -3.70
N PHE A 22 0.04 1.94 -3.56
CA PHE A 22 -0.67 1.20 -4.60
C PHE A 22 -2.08 1.76 -4.83
N TRP A 23 -2.83 2.00 -3.75
CA TRP A 23 -4.14 2.65 -3.82
C TRP A 23 -4.04 4.01 -4.51
N LEU A 24 -3.08 4.85 -4.13
CA LEU A 24 -2.87 6.16 -4.75
C LEU A 24 -2.55 6.03 -6.25
N ALA A 25 -1.77 5.02 -6.64
CA ALA A 25 -1.54 4.72 -8.05
C ALA A 25 -2.85 4.42 -8.78
N THR A 26 -3.76 3.62 -8.21
CA THR A 26 -5.08 3.37 -8.83
C THR A 26 -5.94 4.64 -8.95
N VAL A 27 -5.90 5.52 -7.95
CA VAL A 27 -6.60 6.82 -7.98
C VAL A 27 -6.06 7.68 -9.13
N PHE A 28 -4.74 7.77 -9.27
CA PHE A 28 -4.10 8.52 -10.34
C PHE A 28 -4.38 7.92 -11.71
N THR A 29 -4.37 6.59 -11.83
CA THR A 29 -4.72 5.89 -13.07
C THR A 29 -6.15 6.20 -13.51
N VAL A 30 -7.14 6.12 -12.59
CA VAL A 30 -8.54 6.42 -12.93
C VAL A 30 -8.71 7.88 -13.36
N TYR A 31 -8.06 8.82 -12.68
CA TYR A 31 -8.05 10.23 -13.08
C TYR A 31 -7.49 10.44 -14.48
N TRP A 32 -6.35 9.82 -14.77
CA TRP A 32 -5.68 9.96 -16.04
C TRP A 32 -6.49 9.35 -17.18
N LEU A 33 -7.07 8.16 -16.95
CA LEU A 33 -7.98 7.52 -17.87
C LEU A 33 -9.17 8.43 -18.20
N ASP A 34 -9.79 9.04 -17.19
CA ASP A 34 -10.86 10.00 -17.41
C ASP A 34 -10.41 11.19 -18.26
N TRP A 35 -9.27 11.79 -17.94
CA TRP A 35 -8.68 12.87 -18.74
C TRP A 35 -8.44 12.45 -20.20
N LEU A 36 -7.93 11.23 -20.43
CA LEU A 36 -7.66 10.69 -21.77
C LEU A 36 -8.96 10.50 -22.57
N SER A 37 -10.02 9.99 -21.95
CA SER A 37 -11.34 9.82 -22.59
C SER A 37 -11.96 11.15 -23.01
N ARG A 38 -11.77 12.21 -22.23
CA ARG A 38 -12.24 13.56 -22.61
C ARG A 38 -11.51 14.14 -23.82
N LYS A 39 -10.30 13.65 -24.12
CA LYS A 39 -9.50 14.09 -25.27
C LYS A 39 -9.72 13.24 -26.51
N ASN A 40 -10.24 12.02 -26.38
CA ASN A 40 -10.38 11.06 -27.48
C ASN A 40 -11.73 10.34 -27.38
N LEU A 41 -12.73 10.80 -28.14
CA LEU A 41 -14.09 10.25 -28.13
C LEU A 41 -14.15 8.76 -28.49
N GLU A 42 -13.26 8.31 -29.39
CA GLU A 42 -13.17 6.90 -29.81
C GLU A 42 -12.76 5.96 -28.68
N LEU A 43 -12.05 6.46 -27.65
CA LEU A 43 -11.56 5.66 -26.54
C LEU A 43 -12.55 5.56 -25.37
N VAL A 44 -13.67 6.30 -25.39
CA VAL A 44 -14.58 6.44 -24.26
C VAL A 44 -15.09 5.09 -23.75
N SER A 45 -15.62 4.24 -24.64
CA SER A 45 -16.21 2.94 -24.27
C SER A 45 -15.18 1.98 -23.65
N ILE A 46 -13.96 1.97 -24.18
CA ILE A 46 -12.85 1.14 -23.67
C ILE A 46 -12.37 1.66 -22.31
N VAL A 47 -12.20 2.98 -22.21
CA VAL A 47 -11.69 3.64 -21.01
C VAL A 47 -12.67 3.51 -19.85
N GLU A 48 -13.98 3.57 -20.08
CA GLU A 48 -14.98 3.37 -19.04
C GLU A 48 -14.88 2.00 -18.36
N GLY A 49 -14.65 0.93 -19.13
CA GLY A 49 -14.40 -0.39 -18.59
C GLY A 49 -13.16 -0.41 -17.69
N LEU A 50 -12.05 0.15 -18.19
CA LEU A 50 -10.79 0.23 -17.45
C LEU A 50 -10.92 1.06 -16.16
N LYS A 51 -11.61 2.21 -16.19
CA LYS A 51 -11.83 3.05 -14.99
C LYS A 51 -12.47 2.24 -13.86
N LYS A 52 -13.51 1.46 -14.17
CA LYS A 52 -14.22 0.61 -13.20
C LYS A 52 -13.33 -0.50 -12.66
N GLU A 53 -12.56 -1.16 -13.52
CA GLU A 53 -11.62 -2.21 -13.10
C GLU A 53 -10.53 -1.68 -12.16
N PHE A 54 -9.91 -0.54 -12.49
CA PHE A 54 -8.89 0.09 -11.62
C PHE A 54 -9.48 0.59 -10.30
N PHE A 55 -10.73 1.06 -10.30
CA PHE A 55 -11.44 1.41 -9.06
C PHE A 55 -11.62 0.18 -8.15
N TYR A 56 -12.16 -0.92 -8.67
CA TYR A 56 -12.35 -2.13 -7.87
C TYR A 56 -11.03 -2.74 -7.40
N LEU A 57 -9.97 -2.65 -8.22
CA LEU A 57 -8.61 -3.02 -7.83
C LEU A 57 -8.14 -2.21 -6.62
N GLY A 58 -8.28 -0.88 -6.68
CA GLY A 58 -7.93 0.01 -5.57
C GLY A 58 -8.67 -0.35 -4.28
N LEU A 59 -9.98 -0.61 -4.39
CA LEU A 59 -10.83 -1.01 -3.27
C LEU A 59 -10.39 -2.37 -2.69
N PHE A 60 -10.15 -3.35 -3.54
CA PHE A 60 -9.70 -4.69 -3.14
C PHE A 60 -8.38 -4.64 -2.38
N CYS A 61 -7.41 -3.86 -2.87
CA CYS A 61 -6.14 -3.65 -2.18
C CYS A 61 -6.32 -2.96 -0.82
N ALA A 62 -7.20 -1.96 -0.73
CA ALA A 62 -7.52 -1.30 0.53
C ALA A 62 -8.14 -2.30 1.55
N VAL A 63 -9.03 -3.18 1.11
CA VAL A 63 -9.63 -4.22 1.97
C VAL A 63 -8.60 -5.22 2.46
N ILE A 64 -7.77 -5.80 1.58
CA ILE A 64 -6.69 -6.72 1.97
C ILE A 64 -5.80 -6.06 3.01
N PHE A 65 -5.48 -4.79 2.82
CA PHE A 65 -4.64 -4.05 3.73
C PHE A 65 -5.25 -3.86 5.11
N ILE A 66 -6.52 -3.45 5.18
CA ILE A 66 -7.25 -3.32 6.45
C ILE A 66 -7.24 -4.67 7.18
N LEU A 67 -7.51 -5.76 6.47
CA LEU A 67 -7.51 -7.11 7.03
C LEU A 67 -6.11 -7.55 7.51
N ALA A 68 -5.06 -7.30 6.73
CA ALA A 68 -3.68 -7.61 7.10
C ALA A 68 -3.22 -6.79 8.32
N GLY A 69 -3.57 -5.51 8.37
CA GLY A 69 -3.33 -4.61 9.50
C GLY A 69 -4.05 -5.08 10.76
N MET A 70 -5.34 -5.42 10.65
CA MET A 70 -6.14 -5.98 11.76
C MET A 70 -5.54 -7.28 12.29
N ARG A 71 -5.13 -8.21 11.42
CA ARG A 71 -4.47 -9.46 11.82
C ARG A 71 -3.21 -9.18 12.62
N SER A 72 -2.37 -8.25 12.18
CA SER A 72 -1.14 -7.88 12.89
C SER A 72 -1.43 -7.36 14.31
N ILE A 73 -2.46 -6.51 14.47
CA ILE A 73 -2.88 -6.00 15.79
C ILE A 73 -3.39 -7.15 16.68
N LEU A 74 -4.24 -8.02 16.15
CA LEU A 74 -4.80 -9.16 16.88
C LEU A 74 -3.70 -10.14 17.32
N THR A 75 -2.77 -10.49 16.45
CA THR A 75 -1.64 -11.37 16.78
C THR A 75 -0.77 -10.78 17.88
N ILE A 76 -0.49 -9.47 17.83
CA ILE A 76 0.25 -8.80 18.91
C ILE A 76 -0.52 -8.89 20.22
N ARG A 77 -1.84 -8.65 20.20
CA ARG A 77 -2.69 -8.64 21.39
C ARG A 77 -2.80 -10.02 22.04
N ILE A 78 -3.02 -11.06 21.22
CA ILE A 78 -3.18 -12.46 21.69
C ILE A 78 -1.84 -13.05 22.14
N GLY A 79 -0.75 -12.72 21.46
CA GLY A 79 0.58 -13.24 21.79
C GLY A 79 1.26 -12.54 22.97
N MET A 80 0.69 -11.48 23.55
CA MET A 80 1.29 -10.85 24.74
C MET A 80 1.17 -11.80 25.93
N LYS A 81 2.31 -12.34 26.38
CA LYS A 81 2.38 -13.15 27.59
C LYS A 81 2.67 -12.24 28.78
N LYS A 82 1.88 -12.38 29.84
CA LYS A 82 2.16 -11.69 31.12
C LYS A 82 3.19 -12.53 31.88
N GLU A 83 4.37 -11.97 32.13
CA GLU A 83 5.41 -12.58 32.99
C GLU A 83 5.72 -11.62 34.13
N GLY A 84 5.24 -11.96 35.33
CA GLY A 84 5.23 -11.06 36.48
C GLY A 84 4.34 -9.83 36.25
N GLU A 85 4.85 -8.65 36.60
CA GLU A 85 4.16 -7.37 36.35
C GLU A 85 4.36 -6.84 34.92
N ASN A 86 5.19 -7.51 34.11
CA ASN A 86 5.56 -7.04 32.80
C ASN A 86 4.80 -7.80 31.70
N TRP A 87 4.29 -7.05 30.72
CA TRP A 87 3.77 -7.62 29.48
C TRP A 87 4.93 -7.84 28.50
N ILE A 88 5.22 -9.11 28.22
CA ILE A 88 6.27 -9.48 27.27
C ILE A 88 5.60 -9.70 25.91
N PRO A 89 6.00 -8.97 24.86
CA PRO A 89 5.50 -9.23 23.52
C PRO A 89 5.91 -10.64 23.08
N PRO A 90 5.09 -11.33 22.27
CA PRO A 90 5.46 -12.64 21.75
C PRO A 90 6.82 -12.51 21.06
N ALA A 91 7.67 -13.53 21.19
CA ALA A 91 8.87 -13.64 20.37
C ALA A 91 8.38 -13.51 18.92
N MET A 92 8.69 -12.37 18.30
CA MET A 92 8.19 -12.08 16.97
C MET A 92 8.56 -13.25 16.06
N SER A 93 7.58 -13.80 15.34
CA SER A 93 7.91 -14.62 14.17
C SER A 93 8.86 -13.81 13.27
N PRO A 94 9.84 -14.46 12.63
CA PRO A 94 10.93 -13.76 12.00
C PRO A 94 10.34 -12.79 10.98
N LEU A 95 10.75 -11.52 11.05
CA LEU A 95 10.40 -10.44 10.11
C LEU A 95 10.40 -10.92 8.63
N LYS A 96 11.26 -11.90 8.35
CA LYS A 96 11.31 -12.71 7.13
C LYS A 96 9.95 -13.23 6.66
N GLU A 97 9.16 -13.87 7.53
CA GLU A 97 7.86 -14.46 7.17
C GLU A 97 6.84 -13.38 6.78
N LYS A 98 6.86 -12.22 7.46
CA LYS A 98 6.02 -11.06 7.08
C LYS A 98 6.46 -10.47 5.75
N MET A 99 7.76 -10.39 5.48
CA MET A 99 8.28 -9.93 4.19
C MET A 99 7.94 -10.93 3.08
N GLU A 100 8.02 -12.24 3.33
CA GLU A 100 7.65 -13.28 2.36
C GLU A 100 6.17 -13.18 1.98
N VAL A 101 5.27 -13.07 2.97
CA VAL A 101 3.83 -12.88 2.69
C VAL A 101 3.59 -11.60 1.90
N LEU A 102 4.28 -10.50 2.24
CA LEU A 102 4.14 -9.22 1.54
C LEU A 102 4.63 -9.33 0.09
N VAL A 103 5.80 -9.93 -0.13
CA VAL A 103 6.39 -10.14 -1.46
C VAL A 103 5.52 -11.05 -2.31
N VAL A 104 5.03 -12.17 -1.76
CA VAL A 104 4.12 -13.09 -2.47
C VAL A 104 2.82 -12.38 -2.85
N THR A 105 2.24 -11.61 -1.92
CA THR A 105 1.03 -10.82 -2.19
C THR A 105 1.27 -9.82 -3.32
N PHE A 106 2.44 -9.16 -3.34
CA PHE A 106 2.79 -8.23 -4.40
C PHE A 106 3.03 -8.90 -5.75
N ILE A 107 3.70 -10.05 -5.79
CA ILE A 107 3.87 -10.83 -7.01
C ILE A 107 2.49 -11.25 -7.55
N PHE A 108 1.58 -11.68 -6.67
CA PHE A 108 0.22 -12.03 -7.06
C PHE A 108 -0.53 -10.83 -7.65
N ILE A 109 -0.50 -9.67 -6.99
CA ILE A 109 -1.13 -8.44 -7.50
C ILE A 109 -0.52 -8.08 -8.86
N PHE A 110 0.81 -8.13 -8.98
CA PHE A 110 1.51 -7.81 -10.22
C PHE A 110 1.16 -8.76 -11.36
N LEU A 111 1.13 -10.07 -11.13
CA LEU A 111 0.81 -11.04 -12.17
C LEU A 111 -0.66 -10.96 -12.58
N PHE A 112 -1.57 -10.86 -11.61
CA PHE A 112 -3.00 -10.85 -11.88
C PHE A 112 -3.44 -9.57 -12.58
N PHE A 113 -3.00 -8.41 -12.07
CA PHE A 113 -3.39 -7.12 -12.62
C PHE A 113 -2.48 -6.68 -13.76
N GLY A 114 -1.16 -6.83 -13.65
CA GLY A 114 -0.24 -6.54 -14.74
C GLY A 114 -0.51 -7.41 -15.96
N GLY A 115 -0.77 -8.71 -15.76
CA GLY A 115 -1.18 -9.62 -16.85
C GLY A 115 -2.49 -9.19 -17.52
N ARG A 116 -3.52 -8.86 -16.72
CA ARG A 116 -4.82 -8.40 -17.24
C ARG A 116 -4.73 -7.07 -17.97
N ILE A 117 -3.99 -6.10 -17.44
CA ILE A 117 -3.74 -4.80 -18.09
C ILE A 117 -3.01 -5.01 -19.41
N CYS A 118 -1.91 -5.78 -19.42
CA CYS A 118 -1.18 -6.10 -20.63
C CYS A 118 -2.05 -6.80 -21.69
N TRP A 119 -2.94 -7.69 -21.26
CA TRP A 119 -3.91 -8.34 -22.14
C TRP A 119 -4.90 -7.36 -22.75
N GLN A 120 -5.53 -6.51 -21.95
CA GLN A 120 -6.48 -5.50 -22.41
C GLN A 120 -5.81 -4.48 -23.35
N LEU A 121 -4.58 -4.05 -23.04
CA LEU A 121 -3.82 -3.14 -23.90
C LEU A 121 -3.51 -3.74 -25.27
N ARG A 122 -3.34 -5.06 -25.38
CA ARG A 122 -3.17 -5.72 -26.68
C ARG A 122 -4.43 -5.63 -27.53
N THR A 123 -5.61 -5.76 -26.92
CA THR A 123 -6.90 -5.77 -27.62
C THR A 123 -7.38 -4.40 -28.07
N ILE A 124 -6.79 -3.29 -27.60
CA ILE A 124 -7.18 -1.94 -28.02
C ILE A 124 -6.73 -1.71 -29.48
N PRO A 125 -7.64 -1.40 -30.42
CA PRO A 125 -7.28 -0.91 -31.73
C PRO A 125 -6.76 0.53 -31.58
N GLY A 126 -5.52 0.79 -32.03
CA GLY A 126 -4.88 2.09 -31.87
C GLY A 126 -3.41 2.07 -32.30
N THR A 127 -2.84 3.26 -32.49
CA THR A 127 -1.44 3.44 -32.88
C THR A 127 -0.50 2.84 -31.83
N GLN A 128 0.63 2.28 -32.25
CA GLN A 128 1.65 1.71 -31.36
C GLN A 128 2.05 2.68 -30.24
N THR A 129 1.99 3.98 -30.51
CA THR A 129 2.28 5.08 -29.59
C THR A 129 1.39 5.07 -28.35
N VAL A 130 0.08 4.82 -28.50
CA VAL A 130 -0.86 4.78 -27.36
C VAL A 130 -0.60 3.55 -26.49
N LYS A 131 -0.30 2.40 -27.11
CA LYS A 131 0.05 1.16 -26.39
C LYS A 131 1.33 1.32 -25.59
N PHE A 132 2.35 1.94 -26.20
CA PHE A 132 3.63 2.22 -25.55
C PHE A 132 3.47 3.19 -24.39
N PHE A 133 2.65 4.24 -24.55
CA PHE A 133 2.39 5.22 -23.50
C PHE A 133 1.66 4.61 -22.29
N LEU A 134 0.66 3.76 -22.53
CA LEU A 134 -0.05 3.04 -21.47
C LEU A 134 0.86 2.04 -20.73
N LEU A 135 1.76 1.36 -21.47
CA LEU A 135 2.77 0.50 -20.89
C LEU A 135 3.75 1.29 -20.02
N LEU A 136 4.16 2.48 -20.47
CA LEU A 136 5.05 3.37 -19.73
C LEU A 136 4.42 3.82 -18.41
N ILE A 137 3.13 4.16 -18.41
CA ILE A 137 2.39 4.55 -17.19
C ILE A 137 2.30 3.38 -16.22
N ALA A 138 1.95 2.19 -16.69
CA ALA A 138 1.90 0.99 -15.85
C ALA A 138 3.29 0.69 -15.26
N THR A 139 4.33 0.76 -16.09
CA THR A 139 5.71 0.53 -15.68
C THR A 139 6.21 1.60 -14.71
N TRP A 140 5.83 2.87 -14.88
CA TRP A 140 6.17 3.97 -13.98
C TRP A 140 5.50 3.81 -12.61
N ALA A 141 4.21 3.46 -12.59
CA ALA A 141 3.48 3.16 -11.36
C ALA A 141 4.10 1.97 -10.61
N ILE A 142 4.73 1.04 -11.31
CA ILE A 142 5.46 -0.07 -10.70
C ILE A 142 6.84 0.40 -10.20
N ILE A 143 7.66 1.01 -11.05
CA ILE A 143 9.06 1.31 -10.72
C ILE A 143 9.20 2.43 -9.69
N VAL A 144 8.53 3.57 -9.93
CA VAL A 144 8.74 4.79 -9.12
C VAL A 144 8.09 4.68 -7.75
N VAL A 145 7.01 3.90 -7.63
CA VAL A 145 6.29 3.73 -6.38
C VAL A 145 6.90 2.61 -5.54
N PHE A 146 7.32 1.50 -6.17
CA PHE A 146 7.80 0.34 -5.43
C PHE A 146 9.29 0.40 -5.07
N LEU A 147 10.16 0.79 -6.00
CA LEU A 147 11.61 0.66 -5.82
C LEU A 147 12.17 1.60 -4.73
N PRO A 148 11.78 2.90 -4.68
CA PRO A 148 12.27 3.81 -3.64
C PRO A 148 11.67 3.51 -2.27
N GLY A 149 10.44 2.95 -2.24
CA GLY A 149 9.84 2.44 -1.01
C GLY A 149 10.75 1.41 -0.35
N LEU A 150 11.07 0.34 -1.09
CA LEU A 150 11.94 -0.74 -0.64
C LEU A 150 13.34 -0.29 -0.22
N LEU A 151 13.96 0.63 -0.98
CA LEU A 151 15.32 1.13 -0.69
C LEU A 151 15.39 2.05 0.53
N LEU A 152 14.46 3.00 0.65
CA LEU A 152 14.38 3.89 1.83
C LEU A 152 14.06 3.08 3.09
N GLU A 153 13.26 2.03 2.94
CA GLU A 153 12.92 1.09 4.01
C GLU A 153 14.17 0.33 4.49
N TYR A 154 14.94 -0.25 3.57
CA TYR A 154 16.20 -0.95 3.92
C TYR A 154 17.16 -0.03 4.71
N ALA A 155 17.29 1.23 4.30
CA ALA A 155 18.12 2.22 4.98
C ALA A 155 17.59 2.57 6.38
N LEU A 156 16.30 2.85 6.55
CA LEU A 156 15.73 3.13 7.88
C LEU A 156 15.84 1.95 8.84
N PHE A 157 15.79 0.71 8.33
CA PHE A 157 15.96 -0.49 9.14
C PHE A 157 17.40 -0.70 9.64
N THR A 158 18.40 -0.30 8.86
CA THR A 158 19.81 -0.47 9.18
C THR A 158 20.35 0.60 10.14
N TYR A 159 19.90 1.86 10.02
CA TYR A 159 20.53 2.98 10.74
C TYR A 159 19.91 3.34 12.10
N LEU A 160 18.69 2.91 12.44
CA LEU A 160 18.02 3.32 13.70
C LEU A 160 18.38 2.62 15.03
N PRO A 161 19.15 1.51 15.13
CA PRO A 161 19.28 0.80 16.41
C PRO A 161 20.07 1.54 17.51
N ASN A 162 20.69 2.70 17.21
CA ASN A 162 21.62 3.36 18.15
C ASN A 162 21.04 4.54 18.96
N ILE A 163 19.85 5.06 18.64
CA ILE A 163 19.42 6.39 19.13
C ILE A 163 18.67 6.35 20.48
N TYR A 164 18.19 5.20 20.96
CA TYR A 164 17.25 5.16 22.09
C TYR A 164 17.72 4.25 23.24
N ARG A 165 18.34 4.82 24.27
CA ARG A 165 18.52 4.16 25.58
C ARG A 165 17.95 4.93 26.79
N GLY A 166 17.57 6.21 26.66
CA GLY A 166 17.27 7.06 27.83
C GLY A 166 15.85 7.02 28.41
N ASP A 167 14.76 7.00 27.61
CA ASP A 167 13.41 7.30 28.16
C ASP A 167 12.24 6.57 27.44
N ILE A 168 12.25 5.24 27.48
CA ILE A 168 11.38 4.38 26.66
C ILE A 168 9.88 4.63 26.88
N LYS A 169 9.48 4.87 28.14
CA LYS A 169 8.06 4.99 28.50
C LYS A 169 7.44 6.28 27.96
N ARG A 170 8.16 7.41 28.06
CA ARG A 170 7.72 8.70 27.55
C ARG A 170 7.59 8.68 26.02
N TYR A 171 8.61 8.17 25.34
CA TYR A 171 8.60 8.05 23.88
C TYR A 171 7.51 7.12 23.36
N ARG A 172 7.25 5.99 24.04
CA ARG A 172 6.14 5.10 23.68
C ARG A 172 4.79 5.81 23.68
N ARG A 173 4.52 6.67 24.68
CA ARG A 173 3.23 7.37 24.79
C ARG A 173 3.05 8.39 23.67
N ILE A 174 4.04 9.24 23.45
CA ILE A 174 4.03 10.26 22.38
C ILE A 174 3.86 9.58 21.02
N TYR A 175 4.65 8.53 20.78
CA TYR A 175 4.65 7.80 19.53
C TYR A 175 3.31 7.10 19.23
N MET A 176 2.68 6.46 20.23
CA MET A 176 1.34 5.88 20.04
C MET A 176 0.28 6.94 19.70
N GLY A 177 0.42 8.15 20.26
CA GLY A 177 -0.41 9.30 19.87
C GLY A 177 -0.22 9.67 18.41
N ILE A 178 1.03 9.84 17.97
CA ILE A 178 1.38 10.16 16.57
C ILE A 178 0.84 9.10 15.60
N ILE A 179 1.02 7.81 15.92
CA ILE A 179 0.47 6.72 15.11
C ILE A 179 -1.05 6.85 14.95
N ARG A 180 -1.79 7.06 16.04
CA ARG A 180 -3.26 7.17 15.97
C ARG A 180 -3.69 8.32 15.06
N ILE A 181 -3.07 9.49 15.23
CA ILE A 181 -3.34 10.66 14.39
C ILE A 181 -3.04 10.32 12.92
N MET A 182 -1.88 9.71 12.64
CA MET A 182 -1.51 9.31 11.27
C MET A 182 -2.53 8.36 10.65
N HIS A 183 -3.06 7.39 11.39
CA HIS A 183 -4.08 6.46 10.88
C HIS A 183 -5.41 7.14 10.60
N ILE A 184 -5.83 8.07 11.48
CA ILE A 184 -7.05 8.86 11.26
C ILE A 184 -6.90 9.68 9.97
N VAL A 185 -5.78 10.40 9.81
CA VAL A 185 -5.50 11.19 8.60
C VAL A 185 -5.47 10.29 7.36
N LEU A 186 -4.83 9.13 7.45
CA LEU A 186 -4.72 8.21 6.31
C LEU A 186 -6.08 7.59 5.93
N LEU A 187 -6.92 7.26 6.90
CA LEU A 187 -8.30 6.79 6.66
C LEU A 187 -9.15 7.89 6.01
N LEU A 188 -8.99 9.15 6.43
CA LEU A 188 -9.69 10.28 5.80
C LEU A 188 -9.24 10.48 4.35
N ILE A 189 -7.92 10.44 4.07
CA ILE A 189 -7.39 10.53 2.71
C ILE A 189 -7.87 9.35 1.86
N LEU A 190 -7.81 8.13 2.40
CA LEU A 190 -8.27 6.90 1.72
C LEU A 190 -9.76 7.02 1.36
N GLY A 191 -10.60 7.44 2.31
CA GLY A 191 -12.04 7.64 2.10
C GLY A 191 -12.34 8.72 1.06
N ALA A 192 -11.73 9.89 1.20
CA ALA A 192 -11.92 11.00 0.27
C ALA A 192 -11.47 10.66 -1.16
N GLY A 193 -10.28 10.05 -1.30
CA GLY A 193 -9.76 9.64 -2.61
C GLY A 193 -10.58 8.52 -3.24
N THR A 194 -11.08 7.55 -2.45
CA THR A 194 -11.93 6.47 -2.96
C THR A 194 -13.29 7.01 -3.42
N TYR A 195 -13.88 7.94 -2.66
CA TYR A 195 -15.11 8.62 -3.07
C TYR A 195 -14.91 9.42 -4.36
N TRP A 196 -13.79 10.13 -4.49
CA TRP A 196 -13.47 10.87 -5.70
C TRP A 196 -13.26 9.93 -6.90
N GLN A 197 -12.51 8.84 -6.71
CA GLN A 197 -12.29 7.82 -7.74
C GLN A 197 -13.61 7.19 -8.19
N TYR A 198 -14.52 6.89 -7.25
CA TYR A 198 -15.88 6.42 -7.54
C TYR A 198 -16.65 7.41 -8.42
N ARG A 199 -16.61 8.71 -8.07
CA ARG A 199 -17.28 9.76 -8.86
C ARG A 199 -16.76 9.90 -10.29
N ILE A 200 -15.52 9.49 -10.56
CA ILE A 200 -14.92 9.51 -11.91
C ILE A 200 -15.19 8.21 -12.67
N ALA A 201 -15.17 7.07 -11.97
CA ALA A 201 -15.35 5.76 -12.58
C ALA A 201 -16.81 5.44 -12.97
N PHE A 202 -17.79 6.03 -12.26
CA PHE A 202 -19.23 5.72 -12.43
C PHE A 202 -20.08 6.91 -12.86
N ARG A 203 -19.47 8.03 -13.23
CA ARG A 203 -20.15 9.16 -13.87
C ARG A 203 -19.98 9.09 -15.38
#